data_AF-A0A1F8NJ71-F1
#
_entry.id   AF-A0A1F8NJ71-F1
#
_cell.length_a   1.000
_cell.length_b   1.000
_cell.length_c   1.000
_cell.angle_alpha   90.00
_cell.angle_beta   90.00
_cell.angle_gamma   90.00
#
_symmetry.space_group_name_H-M   'P 1'
#
loop_
_entity.id
_entity.type
_entity.pdbx_description
1 polymer ?
#
loop_
_entity_poly.entity_id
_entity_poly.type
_entity_poly.pdbx_seq_one_letter_code
_entity_poly.pdbx_strand_id
1 'polypeptide(L)' 'MTVLKDVRTLVSDAIAAAVAYLEGSTPEQTATYNNGVIDVPAKPSVVVTVDQSNVVAALIDSGYYAATEFTGLP' A
#
# COMPACT_ATOMS: atom_id res chain seq x y z
N MET A 1 -6.24 4.11 17.49
CA MET A 1 -6.13 4.63 16.12
C MET A 1 -4.77 4.22 15.57
N THR A 2 -4.74 3.74 14.34
CA THR A 2 -3.53 3.41 13.58
C THR A 2 -3.70 3.86 12.13
N VAL A 3 -2.65 3.75 11.32
CA VAL A 3 -2.70 4.01 9.87
C VAL A 3 -2.35 2.72 9.13
N LEU A 4 -3.32 2.17 8.42
CA LEU A 4 -3.12 1.05 7.52
C LEU A 4 -2.36 1.51 6.28
N LYS A 5 -1.21 0.88 6.07
CA LYS A 5 -0.45 0.91 4.83
C LYS A 5 -0.57 -0.48 4.22
N ASP A 6 -1.44 -0.65 3.23
CA ASP A 6 -1.71 -1.98 2.68
C ASP A 6 -0.48 -2.48 1.90
N VAL A 7 0.25 -3.42 2.51
CA VAL A 7 1.46 -3.99 1.93
C VAL A 7 1.17 -4.78 0.65
N ARG A 8 -0.05 -5.30 0.48
CA ARG A 8 -0.45 -6.03 -0.74
C ARG A 8 -0.42 -5.11 -1.95
N THR A 9 -0.90 -3.88 -1.81
CA THR A 9 -0.82 -2.85 -2.84
C THR A 9 0.63 -2.51 -3.15
N LEU A 10 1.46 -2.28 -2.13
CA LEU A 10 2.87 -1.95 -2.31
C LEU A 10 3.64 -3.07 -3.04
N VAL A 11 3.37 -4.33 -2.70
CA VAL A 11 3.95 -5.50 -3.38
C VAL A 11 3.49 -5.58 -4.83
N SER A 12 2.19 -5.39 -5.10
CA SER A 12 1.66 -5.41 -6.47
C SER A 12 2.27 -4.30 -7.33
N ASP A 13 2.41 -3.09 -6.80
CA ASP A 13 3.04 -1.97 -7.49
C ASP A 13 4.53 -2.25 -7.77
N ALA A 14 5.26 -2.83 -6.80
CA ALA A 14 6.65 -3.20 -6.98
C ALA A 14 6.85 -4.29 -8.05
N ILE A 15 5.98 -5.30 -8.08
CA ILE A 15 6.00 -6.34 -9.12
C ILE A 15 5.71 -5.74 -10.49
N ALA A 16 4.66 -4.92 -10.61
CA ALA A 16 4.31 -4.25 -11.86
C ALA A 16 5.47 -3.37 -12.37
N ALA A 17 6.14 -2.66 -11.46
CA ALA A 17 7.30 -1.85 -11.81
C ALA A 17 8.48 -2.69 -12.31
N ALA A 18 8.80 -3.78 -11.62
CA ALA A 18 9.86 -4.69 -12.03
C ALA A 18 9.57 -5.30 -13.42
N VAL A 19 8.34 -5.73 -13.68
CA VAL A 19 7.92 -6.26 -14.98
C VAL A 19 8.07 -5.21 -16.08
N ALA A 20 7.57 -3.99 -15.86
CA ALA A 20 7.69 -2.91 -16.85
C ALA A 20 9.15 -2.65 -17.25
N TYR A 21 10.06 -2.59 -16.28
CA TYR A 21 11.48 -2.43 -16.57
C TYR A 21 12.08 -3.62 -17.33
N LEU A 22 11.70 -4.85 -17.00
CA LEU A 22 12.15 -6.04 -17.73
C LEU A 22 11.67 -6.05 -19.19
N GLU A 23 10.52 -5.46 -19.46
CA GLU A 23 9.95 -5.28 -20.81
C GLU A 23 10.51 -4.05 -21.54
N GLY A 24 11.47 -3.33 -20.94
CA GLY A 24 12.07 -2.12 -21.52
C GLY A 24 11.15 -0.90 -21.49
N SER A 25 10.06 -0.95 -20.72
CA SER A 25 9.14 0.15 -20.49
C SER A 25 9.44 0.86 -19.17
N THR A 26 8.80 2.01 -18.97
CA THR A 26 8.87 2.75 -17.70
C THR A 26 7.57 2.54 -16.93
N PRO A 27 7.59 2.20 -15.63
CA PRO A 27 6.38 2.06 -14.86
C PRO A 27 5.68 3.39 -14.62
N GLU A 28 4.40 3.32 -14.27
CA GLU A 28 3.59 4.48 -13.90
C GLU A 28 4.23 5.28 -12.76
N GLN A 29 4.23 6.60 -12.90
CA GLN A 29 4.81 7.55 -11.96
C GLN A 29 3.80 8.67 -11.73
N THR A 30 3.50 8.97 -10.47
CA THR A 30 2.51 10.01 -10.09
C THR A 30 3.11 11.07 -9.17
N ALA A 31 4.32 10.85 -8.67
CA ALA A 31 5.06 11.77 -7.81
C ALA A 31 6.57 11.68 -8.06
N THR A 32 7.31 12.57 -7.43
CA THR A 32 8.77 12.48 -7.31
C THR A 32 9.20 12.71 -5.87
N TYR A 33 10.31 12.09 -5.47
CA TYR A 33 10.95 12.33 -4.16
C TYR A 33 12.43 12.64 -4.37
N ASN A 34 12.87 13.81 -3.91
CA ASN A 34 14.27 14.20 -4.00
C ASN A 34 15.13 13.38 -3.01
N ASN A 35 16.18 12.73 -3.52
CA ASN A 35 17.12 11.96 -2.69
C ASN A 35 18.44 12.72 -2.40
N GLY A 36 18.47 14.04 -2.66
CA GLY A 36 19.65 14.89 -2.57
C GLY A 36 20.52 14.94 -3.82
N VAL A 37 20.23 14.11 -4.84
CA VAL A 37 20.98 14.07 -6.11
C VAL A 37 20.03 14.23 -7.29
N ILE A 38 18.92 13.50 -7.30
CA ILE A 38 17.89 13.53 -8.33
C ILE A 38 16.50 13.55 -7.72
N ASP A 39 15.52 14.02 -8.49
CA ASP A 39 14.11 13.81 -8.19
C ASP A 39 13.74 12.39 -8.65
N VAL A 40 13.73 11.45 -7.72
CA VAL A 40 13.44 10.04 -7.99
C VAL A 40 11.96 9.89 -8.35
N PRO A 41 11.62 9.37 -9.53
CA PRO A 41 10.22 9.12 -9.86
C PRO A 41 9.61 8.06 -8.96
N ALA A 42 8.37 8.30 -8.54
CA ALA A 42 7.70 7.50 -7.53
C ALA A 42 6.20 7.32 -7.80
N LYS A 43 5.65 6.28 -7.19
CA LYS A 43 4.22 5.97 -7.15
C LYS A 43 3.84 5.60 -5.72
N PRO A 44 3.48 6.58 -4.87
CA PRO A 44 3.12 6.30 -3.48
C PRO A 44 1.75 5.60 -3.41
N SER A 45 1.67 4.54 -2.61
CA SER A 45 0.40 3.87 -2.33
C SER A 45 -0.41 4.65 -1.29
N VAL A 46 -1.75 4.60 -1.41
CA VAL A 46 -2.66 5.26 -0.48
C VAL A 46 -2.56 4.66 0.94
N VAL A 47 -2.83 5.49 1.95
CA VAL A 47 -2.90 5.08 3.35
C VAL A 47 -4.30 5.35 3.90
N VAL A 48 -4.72 4.53 4.86
CA VAL A 48 -6.06 4.61 5.45
C VAL A 48 -5.95 4.75 6.96
N THR A 49 -6.55 5.80 7.53
CA THR A 49 -6.68 5.91 8.99
C THR A 49 -7.68 4.88 9.50
N VAL A 50 -7.29 4.10 10.50
CA VAL A 50 -8.10 3.04 11.10
C VAL A 50 -8.34 3.32 12.57
N ASP A 51 -9.61 3.32 12.96
CA ASP A 51 -10.08 3.41 14.34
C ASP A 51 -11.22 2.41 14.59
N GLN A 52 -11.85 2.49 15.77
CA GLN A 52 -12.87 1.52 16.16
C GLN A 52 -14.09 1.53 15.22
N SER A 53 -14.39 2.65 14.56
CA SER A 53 -15.55 2.78 13.68
C SER A 53 -15.39 2.05 12.34
N ASN A 54 -14.15 1.77 11.91
CA ASN A 54 -13.87 1.19 10.58
C ASN A 54 -12.90 0.01 10.59
N VAL A 55 -12.40 -0.44 11.76
CA VAL A 55 -11.40 -1.52 11.86
C VAL A 55 -11.85 -2.82 11.20
N VAL A 56 -13.14 -3.19 11.33
CA VAL A 56 -13.69 -4.41 10.71
C VAL A 56 -13.66 -4.29 9.18
N ALA A 57 -14.19 -3.19 8.63
CA ALA A 57 -14.19 -2.96 7.19
C ALA A 57 -12.77 -2.86 6.61
N ALA A 58 -11.87 -2.14 7.27
CA ALA A 58 -10.54 -1.84 6.77
C ALA A 58 -9.57 -3.03 6.84
N LEU A 59 -9.64 -3.86 7.89
CA LEU A 59 -8.68 -4.94 8.13
C LEU A 59 -9.25 -6.34 7.91
N ILE A 60 -10.54 -6.55 8.15
CA ILE A 60 -11.14 -7.88 8.13
C ILE A 60 -11.89 -8.11 6.83
N ASP A 61 -12.87 -7.26 6.51
CA ASP A 61 -13.68 -7.40 5.29
C ASP A 61 -12.84 -7.18 4.02
N SER A 62 -11.78 -6.38 4.12
CA SER A 62 -10.78 -6.21 3.06
C SER A 62 -9.91 -7.46 2.83
N GLY A 63 -10.03 -8.49 3.68
CA GLY A 63 -9.24 -9.70 3.66
C GLY A 63 -7.77 -9.48 4.04
N TYR A 64 -7.44 -8.39 4.73
CA TYR A 64 -6.05 -8.12 5.15
C TYR A 64 -5.63 -9.05 6.29
N TYR A 65 -6.52 -9.30 7.25
CA TYR A 65 -6.37 -10.32 8.31
C TYR A 65 -7.65 -11.13 8.48
N ALA A 66 -7.52 -12.36 9.00
CA ALA A 66 -8.69 -13.14 9.40
C ALA A 66 -9.24 -12.64 10.74
N ALA A 67 -10.58 -12.57 10.88
CA ALA A 67 -11.22 -12.18 12.13
C ALA A 67 -10.79 -13.03 13.34
N THR A 68 -10.48 -14.31 13.10
CA THR A 68 -10.05 -15.28 14.12
C THR A 68 -8.69 -14.97 14.75
N GLU A 69 -7.91 -14.06 14.16
CA GLU A 69 -6.64 -13.61 14.72
C GLU A 69 -6.84 -12.61 15.88
N PHE A 70 -8.06 -12.12 16.09
CA PHE A 70 -8.36 -11.09 17.08
C PHE A 70 -9.47 -11.49 18.03
N THR A 71 -9.42 -10.92 19.24
CA THR A 71 -10.49 -10.99 20.24
C THR A 71 -11.03 -9.59 20.48
N GLY A 72 -12.35 -9.45 20.68
CA GLY A 72 -12.95 -8.15 21.01
C GLY A 72 -12.99 -7.16 19.85
N LEU A 73 -13.15 -7.66 18.62
CA LEU A 73 -13.54 -6.82 17.49
C LEU A 73 -14.88 -6.12 17.83
N PRO A 74 -15.02 -4.81 17.51
CA PRO A 74 -16.17 -4.00 17.88
C PRO A 74 -17.47 -4.46 17.22
#